data_AF-A0A2H0XXC4-F1
#
_entry.id   AF-A0A2H0XXC4-F1
#
_cell.length_a   1.000
_cell.length_b   1.000
_cell.length_c   1.000
_cell.angle_alpha   90.00
_cell.angle_beta   90.00
_cell.angle_gamma   90.00
#
_symmetry.space_group_name_H-M   'P 1'
#
loop_
_entity.id
_entity.type
_entity.pdbx_description
1 polymer ?
#
loop_
_entity_poly.entity_id
_entity_poly.type
_entity_poly.pdbx_seq_one_letter_code
_entity_poly.pdbx_strand_id
1 'polypeptide(L)'
;MKKIDGRSKTIREILENKKYNIDVYQREYNWKTEHVTTLLDDLENKFMDSYEEGQERTAVQNYPHYFLGSFIISQKEDKTFIIDGQQRLTTLTLLLIHLNNLQKDSDEKVDIKNLIFSERYGKKSFNIDVEERNKLIDNLFKGESADMLDVGGISLKNIKERYNDIVEYFPDGSTLPYFIDWLIDNVDLVEIIAYSDEDAYTIFETMNDRGMSLSPTDMLKGYLIANVTDETQKQEANEIWKKQILKLIDIDKEEEFNFFKAWLRAKHAQTIRERKKGATNKDFEIIGTSFHKWVRENKTELGLKKPNDFYEFVTKQFTFYSNVYEKIWKASINFDKELPYVYYNYQNNFTLQPPLILASINSTDDEKTINKKINLVSKFIEMFIVLRSVNRRTLGYSSISYSIFTLMKEIRDKNLDDLAETLKTKIERMEETLEGLDTFRLHQQNRKFVHFFLARITQFIEEKSGIDSDIVRYLSKEIKNPSEIEHIWADKFEEHKDEFDHEGEFDEMRNRLGDLLLLPGDFNKSYSDLPYEDKLPHYFAQNLLARSLHTNCYEKNPSFSKFISEYDLPFKPYNEFKKEEIIARQELYKKISEKIWDLKGFDEIAKG
;
A
#
# COMPACT_ATOMS: atom_id res chain seq x y z
N MET A 1 -16.16 -18.42 -26.37
CA MET A 1 -17.46 -17.87 -25.94
C MET A 1 -18.60 -18.45 -26.75
N LYS A 2 -19.47 -19.23 -26.13
CA LYS A 2 -20.79 -19.58 -26.71
C LYS A 2 -21.70 -18.32 -26.73
N LYS A 3 -22.81 -18.36 -27.47
CA LYS A 3 -23.81 -17.27 -27.49
C LYS A 3 -24.26 -16.97 -26.05
N ILE A 4 -24.12 -15.72 -25.61
CA ILE A 4 -24.60 -15.25 -24.31
C ILE A 4 -26.12 -15.07 -24.41
N ASP A 5 -26.86 -15.62 -23.45
CA ASP A 5 -28.30 -15.43 -23.30
C ASP A 5 -28.56 -14.56 -22.06
N GLY A 6 -29.20 -13.41 -22.26
CA GLY A 6 -29.56 -12.45 -21.22
C GLY A 6 -31.06 -12.33 -21.15
N ARG A 7 -31.66 -12.67 -20.01
CA ARG A 7 -33.12 -12.66 -19.82
C ARG A 7 -33.50 -11.77 -18.66
N SER A 8 -34.41 -10.83 -18.89
CA SER A 8 -35.03 -10.06 -17.81
C SER A 8 -35.91 -11.00 -16.98
N LYS A 9 -35.78 -10.93 -15.66
CA LYS A 9 -36.59 -11.69 -14.71
C LYS A 9 -36.93 -10.86 -13.50
N THR A 10 -38.11 -11.06 -12.93
CA THR A 10 -38.50 -10.40 -11.68
C THR A 10 -37.78 -11.01 -10.48
N ILE A 11 -37.78 -10.32 -9.33
CA ILE A 11 -37.26 -10.89 -8.07
C ILE A 11 -37.95 -12.22 -7.74
N ARG A 12 -39.27 -12.33 -7.98
CA ARG A 12 -40.00 -13.60 -7.81
C ARG A 12 -39.40 -14.70 -8.67
N GLU A 13 -39.24 -14.48 -9.97
CA GLU A 13 -38.72 -15.50 -10.89
C GLU A 13 -37.28 -15.92 -10.58
N ILE A 14 -36.48 -15.00 -10.02
CA ILE A 14 -35.08 -15.23 -9.66
C ILE A 14 -34.96 -16.05 -8.38
N LEU A 15 -35.80 -15.79 -7.37
CA LEU A 15 -35.63 -16.38 -6.03
C LEU A 15 -36.62 -17.51 -5.74
N GLU A 16 -37.84 -17.47 -6.27
CA GLU A 16 -38.89 -18.43 -5.93
C GLU A 16 -38.49 -19.86 -6.29
N ASN A 17 -38.39 -20.73 -5.28
CA ASN A 17 -38.00 -22.13 -5.43
C ASN A 17 -36.66 -22.33 -6.17
N LYS A 18 -35.78 -21.32 -6.17
CA LYS A 18 -34.43 -21.39 -6.75
C LYS A 18 -33.39 -21.61 -5.66
N LYS A 19 -32.27 -22.22 -6.05
CA LYS A 19 -31.10 -22.41 -5.18
C LYS A 19 -29.83 -21.98 -5.90
N TYR A 20 -29.16 -21.02 -5.32
CA TYR A 20 -27.86 -20.50 -5.73
C TYR A 20 -26.82 -20.82 -4.66
N ASN A 21 -25.61 -21.03 -5.12
CA ASN A 21 -24.42 -21.17 -4.28
C ASN A 21 -23.48 -20.01 -4.60
N ILE A 22 -22.63 -19.65 -3.66
CA ILE A 22 -21.51 -18.72 -3.91
C ILE A 22 -20.23 -19.53 -3.83
N ASP A 23 -19.42 -19.46 -4.89
CA ASP A 23 -18.16 -20.21 -4.97
C ASP A 23 -17.10 -19.60 -4.03
N VAL A 24 -16.16 -20.39 -3.53
CA VAL A 24 -15.20 -19.97 -2.47
C VAL A 24 -14.25 -18.87 -2.96
N TYR A 25 -14.04 -18.75 -4.27
CA TYR A 25 -13.22 -17.69 -4.87
C TYR A 25 -13.93 -16.33 -4.97
N GLN A 26 -15.24 -16.27 -4.74
CA GLN A 26 -15.99 -15.01 -4.77
C GLN A 26 -15.69 -14.15 -3.55
N ARG A 27 -15.74 -12.82 -3.72
CA ARG A 27 -15.49 -11.87 -2.61
C ARG A 27 -16.54 -12.00 -1.52
N GLU A 28 -16.11 -11.81 -0.28
CA GLU A 28 -17.00 -11.71 0.89
C GLU A 28 -17.99 -10.52 0.76
N TYR A 29 -19.05 -10.51 1.58
CA TYR A 29 -20.00 -9.40 1.60
C TYR A 29 -19.33 -8.13 2.17
N ASN A 30 -19.32 -7.05 1.40
CA ASN A 30 -18.60 -5.82 1.71
C ASN A 30 -19.33 -4.53 1.31
N TRP A 31 -20.64 -4.60 1.03
CA TRP A 31 -21.44 -3.39 0.89
C TRP A 31 -21.43 -2.59 2.20
N LYS A 32 -21.19 -1.29 2.06
CA LYS A 32 -21.26 -0.27 3.12
C LYS A 32 -22.64 0.37 3.17
N THR A 33 -22.93 1.09 4.26
CA THR A 33 -24.20 1.81 4.48
C THR A 33 -24.62 2.62 3.25
N GLU A 34 -23.71 3.40 2.65
CA GLU A 34 -24.00 4.20 1.44
C GLU A 34 -24.59 3.40 0.26
N HIS A 35 -24.17 2.15 0.07
CA HIS A 35 -24.67 1.30 -1.01
C HIS A 35 -26.07 0.78 -0.71
N VAL A 36 -26.33 0.45 0.56
CA VAL A 36 -27.62 -0.04 1.01
C VAL A 36 -28.64 1.09 0.99
N THR A 37 -28.32 2.25 1.55
CA THR A 37 -29.22 3.41 1.55
C THR A 37 -29.57 3.83 0.12
N THR A 38 -28.57 3.90 -0.79
CA THR A 38 -28.83 4.19 -2.21
C THR A 38 -29.78 3.18 -2.84
N LEU A 39 -29.60 1.88 -2.58
CA LEU A 39 -30.52 0.85 -3.09
C LEU A 39 -31.95 1.04 -2.57
N LEU A 40 -32.09 1.32 -1.26
CA LEU A 40 -33.39 1.48 -0.62
C LEU A 40 -34.09 2.76 -1.12
N ASP A 41 -33.38 3.88 -1.22
CA ASP A 41 -33.84 5.12 -1.86
C ASP A 41 -34.32 4.87 -3.29
N ASP A 42 -33.51 4.15 -4.07
CA ASP A 42 -33.81 3.54 -5.36
C ASP A 42 -35.26 3.04 -5.46
N LEU A 43 -35.52 2.05 -4.62
CA LEU A 43 -36.74 1.26 -4.62
C LEU A 43 -37.92 2.05 -4.06
N GLU A 44 -37.73 2.77 -2.97
CA GLU A 44 -38.77 3.55 -2.31
C GLU A 44 -39.26 4.68 -3.21
N ASN A 45 -38.35 5.52 -3.74
CA ASN A 45 -38.72 6.62 -4.62
C ASN A 45 -39.48 6.11 -5.84
N LYS A 46 -39.01 5.01 -6.43
CA LYS A 46 -39.64 4.47 -7.64
C LYS A 46 -41.04 3.91 -7.39
N PHE A 47 -41.26 3.31 -6.23
CA PHE A 47 -42.60 2.87 -5.80
C PHE A 47 -43.51 4.08 -5.51
N MET A 48 -43.01 5.06 -4.75
CA MET A 48 -43.78 6.25 -4.35
C MET A 48 -44.17 7.15 -5.53
N ASP A 49 -43.40 7.16 -6.62
CA ASP A 49 -43.77 7.83 -7.88
C ASP A 49 -45.11 7.35 -8.47
N SER A 50 -45.54 6.13 -8.13
CA SER A 50 -46.73 5.49 -8.70
C SER A 50 -47.85 5.26 -7.68
N TYR A 51 -47.54 5.29 -6.39
CA TYR A 51 -48.50 5.04 -5.33
C TYR A 51 -49.43 6.24 -5.09
N GLU A 52 -50.75 5.99 -5.07
CA GLU A 52 -51.73 6.99 -4.62
C GLU A 52 -52.59 6.41 -3.49
N GLU A 53 -52.87 7.23 -2.48
CA GLU A 53 -53.67 6.84 -1.31
C GLU A 53 -55.11 6.47 -1.73
N GLY A 54 -55.59 5.31 -1.26
CA GLY A 54 -56.93 4.81 -1.56
C GLY A 54 -57.06 3.99 -2.86
N GLN A 55 -55.97 3.74 -3.59
CA GLN A 55 -55.96 2.80 -4.71
C GLN A 55 -56.15 1.35 -4.24
N GLU A 56 -56.80 0.53 -5.08
CA GLU A 56 -56.84 -0.91 -4.86
C GLU A 56 -55.44 -1.52 -5.04
N ARG A 57 -55.09 -2.49 -4.19
CA ARG A 57 -53.80 -3.20 -4.22
C ARG A 57 -53.49 -3.87 -5.57
N THR A 58 -54.51 -4.27 -6.31
CA THR A 58 -54.39 -4.82 -7.67
C THR A 58 -53.79 -3.82 -8.68
N ALA A 59 -53.86 -2.51 -8.41
CA ALA A 59 -53.28 -1.47 -9.26
C ALA A 59 -51.76 -1.61 -9.42
N VAL A 60 -51.07 -2.20 -8.43
CA VAL A 60 -49.62 -2.43 -8.43
C VAL A 60 -49.15 -3.19 -9.67
N GLN A 61 -49.97 -4.09 -10.21
CA GLN A 61 -49.64 -4.85 -11.43
C GLN A 61 -49.31 -3.96 -12.64
N ASN A 62 -49.87 -2.74 -12.66
CA ASN A 62 -49.67 -1.78 -13.76
C ASN A 62 -48.59 -0.74 -13.45
N TYR A 63 -47.92 -0.82 -12.30
CA TYR A 63 -46.86 0.11 -11.96
C TYR A 63 -45.64 -0.10 -12.87
N PRO A 64 -44.88 0.98 -13.18
CA PRO A 64 -43.67 0.87 -13.97
C PRO A 64 -42.66 -0.08 -13.33
N HIS A 65 -41.99 -0.87 -14.17
CA HIS A 65 -40.92 -1.75 -13.73
C HIS A 65 -39.66 -0.96 -13.36
N TYR A 66 -38.91 -1.46 -12.37
CA TYR A 66 -37.60 -0.93 -12.01
C TYR A 66 -36.49 -1.90 -12.41
N PHE A 67 -35.46 -1.41 -13.10
CA PHE A 67 -34.33 -2.22 -13.51
C PHE A 67 -33.21 -2.16 -12.47
N LEU A 68 -32.97 -3.30 -11.80
CA LEU A 68 -31.98 -3.44 -10.75
C LEU A 68 -30.72 -4.18 -11.26
N GLY A 69 -30.29 -3.81 -12.47
CA GLY A 69 -29.05 -4.29 -13.07
C GLY A 69 -29.07 -5.77 -13.49
N SER A 70 -27.89 -6.34 -13.70
CA SER A 70 -27.69 -7.74 -14.06
C SER A 70 -27.05 -8.55 -12.95
N PHE A 71 -27.15 -9.87 -13.05
CA PHE A 71 -26.37 -10.83 -12.28
C PHE A 71 -25.92 -11.98 -13.19
N ILE A 72 -24.77 -12.58 -12.88
CA ILE A 72 -24.17 -13.63 -13.69
C ILE A 72 -24.23 -14.93 -12.91
N ILE A 73 -24.69 -16.00 -13.57
CA ILE A 73 -24.70 -17.34 -13.02
C ILE A 73 -23.90 -18.31 -13.87
N SER A 74 -23.33 -19.33 -13.21
CA SER A 74 -22.76 -20.51 -13.86
C SER A 74 -23.50 -21.75 -13.41
N GLN A 75 -23.78 -22.67 -14.33
CA GLN A 75 -24.36 -23.97 -14.02
C GLN A 75 -23.26 -25.03 -14.03
N LYS A 76 -23.05 -25.72 -12.90
CA LYS A 76 -22.07 -26.81 -12.72
C LYS A 76 -22.71 -27.95 -11.96
N GLU A 77 -22.62 -29.18 -12.46
CA GLU A 77 -22.99 -30.40 -11.71
C GLU A 77 -24.35 -30.28 -10.99
N ASP A 78 -25.39 -29.89 -11.73
CA ASP A 78 -26.76 -29.66 -11.25
C ASP A 78 -26.95 -28.56 -10.17
N LYS A 79 -25.90 -27.78 -9.90
CA LYS A 79 -25.94 -26.59 -9.04
C LYS A 79 -25.79 -25.30 -9.86
N THR A 80 -26.44 -24.25 -9.39
CA THR A 80 -26.29 -22.90 -9.93
C THR A 80 -25.42 -22.09 -8.97
N PHE A 81 -24.41 -21.41 -9.51
CA PHE A 81 -23.47 -20.56 -8.77
C PHE A 81 -23.61 -19.12 -9.22
N ILE A 82 -23.68 -18.17 -8.27
CA ILE A 82 -23.61 -16.75 -8.57
C ILE A 82 -22.15 -16.37 -8.76
N ILE A 83 -21.85 -15.78 -9.91
CA ILE A 83 -20.52 -15.29 -10.29
C ILE A 83 -20.44 -13.76 -10.10
N ASP A 84 -21.55 -13.06 -10.32
CA ASP A 84 -21.65 -11.61 -10.12
C ASP A 84 -23.04 -11.20 -9.67
N GLY A 85 -23.16 -10.05 -9.00
CA GLY A 85 -24.41 -9.59 -8.40
C GLY A 85 -24.67 -10.14 -6.99
N GLN A 86 -23.72 -10.91 -6.43
CA GLN A 86 -23.87 -11.54 -5.10
C GLN A 86 -24.12 -10.54 -3.96
N GLN A 87 -23.52 -9.34 -4.00
CA GLN A 87 -23.71 -8.32 -2.95
C GLN A 87 -25.16 -7.85 -2.95
N ARG A 88 -25.65 -7.41 -4.11
CA ARG A 88 -27.02 -6.95 -4.34
C ARG A 88 -28.05 -8.02 -3.98
N LEU A 89 -27.87 -9.25 -4.46
CA LEU A 89 -28.77 -10.36 -4.15
C LEU A 89 -28.78 -10.70 -2.64
N THR A 90 -27.62 -10.60 -1.97
CA THR A 90 -27.55 -10.76 -0.51
C THR A 90 -28.33 -9.65 0.19
N THR A 91 -28.14 -8.38 -0.19
CA THR A 91 -28.87 -7.24 0.39
C THR A 91 -30.39 -7.33 0.14
N LEU A 92 -30.82 -7.74 -1.05
CA LEU A 92 -32.24 -8.01 -1.33
C LEU A 92 -32.81 -9.11 -0.43
N THR A 93 -32.03 -10.16 -0.18
CA THR A 93 -32.44 -11.22 0.76
C THR A 93 -32.62 -10.67 2.17
N LEU A 94 -31.73 -9.78 2.63
CA LEU A 94 -31.86 -9.10 3.93
C LEU A 94 -33.11 -8.21 3.98
N LEU A 95 -33.39 -7.48 2.91
CA LEU A 95 -34.61 -6.66 2.79
C LEU A 95 -35.87 -7.53 2.87
N LEU A 96 -35.93 -8.64 2.12
CA LEU A 96 -37.07 -9.57 2.18
C LEU A 96 -37.27 -10.17 3.58
N ILE A 97 -36.19 -10.47 4.30
CA ILE A 97 -36.24 -10.92 5.69
C ILE A 97 -36.87 -9.86 6.59
N HIS A 98 -36.42 -8.61 6.46
CA HIS A 98 -36.97 -7.49 7.23
C HIS A 98 -38.46 -7.27 6.92
N LEU A 99 -38.84 -7.21 5.64
CA LEU A 99 -40.25 -7.07 5.22
C LEU A 99 -41.13 -8.21 5.73
N ASN A 100 -40.61 -9.45 5.72
CA ASN A 100 -41.31 -10.61 6.29
C ASN A 100 -41.51 -10.47 7.81
N ASN A 101 -40.54 -9.88 8.52
CA ASN A 101 -40.65 -9.61 9.95
C ASN A 101 -41.65 -8.48 10.24
N LEU A 102 -41.67 -7.41 9.44
CA LEU A 102 -42.60 -6.29 9.60
C LEU A 102 -44.07 -6.70 9.43
N GLN A 103 -44.38 -7.59 8.49
CA GLN A 103 -45.75 -8.04 8.25
C GLN A 103 -46.26 -9.12 9.23
N LYS A 104 -45.49 -9.50 10.27
CA LYS A 104 -45.89 -10.57 11.22
C LYS A 104 -47.22 -10.27 11.91
N ASP A 105 -47.47 -9.01 12.23
CA ASP A 105 -48.66 -8.54 12.95
C ASP A 105 -49.69 -7.85 12.02
N SER A 106 -49.47 -7.88 10.69
CA SER A 106 -50.39 -7.32 9.70
C SER A 106 -51.51 -8.31 9.33
N ASP A 107 -52.71 -7.80 9.07
CA ASP A 107 -53.84 -8.59 8.55
C ASP A 107 -53.71 -8.91 7.05
N GLU A 108 -52.90 -8.17 6.29
CA GLU A 108 -52.76 -8.27 4.83
C GLU A 108 -51.39 -8.81 4.38
N LYS A 109 -51.03 -10.02 4.81
CA LYS A 109 -49.70 -10.61 4.55
C LYS A 109 -49.50 -11.02 3.09
N VAL A 110 -48.29 -10.76 2.58
CA VAL A 110 -47.77 -11.24 1.30
C VAL A 110 -46.86 -12.44 1.54
N ASP A 111 -47.08 -13.54 0.85
CA ASP A 111 -46.20 -14.72 0.99
C ASP A 111 -44.89 -14.54 0.22
N ILE A 112 -43.84 -14.17 0.97
CA ILE A 112 -42.47 -14.01 0.45
C ILE A 112 -41.48 -15.00 1.07
N LYS A 113 -41.96 -15.98 1.87
CA LYS A 113 -41.07 -16.92 2.56
C LYS A 113 -40.27 -17.78 1.57
N ASN A 114 -40.91 -18.20 0.49
CA ASN A 114 -40.32 -19.01 -0.58
C ASN A 114 -39.26 -18.26 -1.42
N LEU A 115 -39.15 -16.94 -1.26
CA LEU A 115 -38.10 -16.11 -1.86
C LEU A 115 -36.83 -16.06 -1.00
N ILE A 116 -36.95 -16.39 0.30
CA ILE A 116 -35.83 -16.37 1.26
C ILE A 116 -35.24 -17.79 1.39
N PHE A 117 -36.10 -18.79 1.54
CA PHE A 117 -35.71 -20.18 1.71
C PHE A 117 -36.70 -21.13 1.03
N SER A 118 -36.25 -22.36 0.81
CA SER A 118 -37.07 -23.49 0.40
C SER A 118 -37.02 -24.59 1.46
N GLU A 119 -38.13 -25.32 1.61
CA GLU A 119 -38.23 -26.45 2.53
C GLU A 119 -38.51 -27.73 1.74
N ARG A 120 -37.62 -28.73 1.87
CA ARG A 120 -37.81 -30.05 1.26
C ARG A 120 -37.51 -31.13 2.28
N TYR A 121 -38.42 -32.10 2.41
CA TYR A 121 -38.30 -33.22 3.36
C TYR A 121 -38.04 -32.75 4.81
N GLY A 122 -38.68 -31.65 5.23
CA GLY A 122 -38.52 -31.04 6.57
C GLY A 122 -37.16 -30.37 6.79
N LYS A 123 -36.36 -30.14 5.74
CA LYS A 123 -35.10 -29.41 5.81
C LYS A 123 -35.23 -28.05 5.13
N LYS A 124 -35.03 -26.99 5.91
CA LYS A 124 -34.92 -25.60 5.45
C LYS A 124 -33.57 -25.35 4.78
N SER A 125 -33.58 -24.72 3.62
CA SER A 125 -32.38 -24.29 2.88
C SER A 125 -32.60 -22.88 2.34
N PHE A 126 -31.68 -21.96 2.61
CA PHE A 126 -31.72 -20.63 2.01
C PHE A 126 -31.54 -20.69 0.49
N ASN A 127 -32.17 -19.74 -0.20
CA ASN A 127 -32.12 -19.68 -1.66
C ASN A 127 -30.74 -19.22 -2.16
N ILE A 128 -30.01 -18.42 -1.36
CA ILE A 128 -28.57 -18.14 -1.55
C ILE A 128 -27.83 -18.83 -0.42
N ASP A 129 -27.29 -20.02 -0.70
CA ASP A 129 -26.70 -20.89 0.30
C ASP A 129 -25.20 -20.59 0.47
N VAL A 130 -24.86 -20.08 1.65
CA VAL A 130 -23.47 -19.91 2.10
C VAL A 130 -23.40 -20.39 3.54
N GLU A 131 -22.72 -21.51 3.76
CA GLU A 131 -22.76 -22.26 5.02
C GLU A 131 -22.45 -21.40 6.25
N GLU A 132 -21.42 -20.54 6.15
CA GLU A 132 -20.99 -19.63 7.22
C GLU A 132 -22.06 -18.59 7.61
N ARG A 133 -22.97 -18.24 6.68
CA ARG A 133 -24.00 -17.20 6.86
C ARG A 133 -25.31 -17.77 7.40
N ASN A 134 -25.56 -19.06 7.18
CA ASN A 134 -26.87 -19.69 7.44
C ASN A 134 -27.38 -19.47 8.87
N LYS A 135 -26.49 -19.53 9.87
CA LYS A 135 -26.86 -19.27 11.28
C LYS A 135 -27.33 -17.83 11.50
N LEU A 136 -26.58 -16.85 10.96
CA LEU A 136 -26.93 -15.42 11.08
C LEU A 136 -28.27 -15.15 10.38
N ILE A 137 -28.42 -15.60 9.14
CA ILE A 137 -29.64 -15.37 8.34
C ILE A 137 -30.87 -16.03 8.99
N ASP A 138 -30.73 -17.22 9.58
CA ASP A 138 -31.84 -17.87 10.29
C ASP A 138 -32.29 -17.11 11.54
N ASN A 139 -31.34 -16.56 12.29
CA ASN A 139 -31.63 -15.74 13.47
C ASN A 139 -32.33 -14.42 13.09
N LEU A 140 -31.84 -13.75 12.04
CA LEU A 140 -32.50 -12.55 11.48
C LEU A 140 -33.93 -12.88 11.01
N PHE A 141 -34.13 -14.01 10.34
CA PHE A 141 -35.45 -14.48 9.91
C PHE A 141 -36.42 -14.76 11.08
N LYS A 142 -35.90 -15.28 12.21
CA LYS A 142 -36.71 -15.46 13.43
C LYS A 142 -37.10 -14.14 14.09
N GLY A 143 -36.44 -13.04 13.72
CA GLY A 143 -36.66 -11.71 14.30
C GLY A 143 -35.82 -11.47 15.56
N GLU A 144 -34.72 -12.21 15.74
CA GLU A 144 -33.77 -11.90 16.80
C GLU A 144 -33.08 -10.55 16.51
N SER A 145 -32.83 -9.76 17.56
CA SER A 145 -32.09 -8.50 17.43
C SER A 145 -30.69 -8.79 16.89
N ALA A 146 -30.36 -8.19 15.75
CA ALA A 146 -29.06 -8.34 15.11
C ALA A 146 -27.92 -7.96 16.06
N ASP A 147 -28.11 -6.95 16.91
CA ASP A 147 -27.12 -6.48 17.89
C ASP A 147 -26.72 -7.55 18.91
N MET A 148 -27.65 -8.46 19.26
CA MET A 148 -27.41 -9.55 20.21
C MET A 148 -26.64 -10.74 19.60
N LEU A 149 -26.39 -10.74 18.28
CA LEU A 149 -25.69 -11.80 17.59
C LEU A 149 -24.17 -11.56 17.61
N ASP A 150 -23.42 -12.45 18.25
CA ASP A 150 -21.96 -12.51 18.14
C ASP A 150 -21.59 -13.17 16.80
N VAL A 151 -20.83 -12.45 15.98
CA VAL A 151 -20.47 -12.87 14.62
C VAL A 151 -18.97 -12.73 14.39
N GLY A 152 -18.33 -13.81 13.95
CA GLY A 152 -16.92 -13.82 13.54
C GLY A 152 -16.75 -13.49 12.06
N GLY A 153 -15.77 -12.64 11.72
CA GLY A 153 -15.42 -12.32 10.34
C GLY A 153 -16.08 -11.06 9.78
N ILE A 154 -15.36 -10.39 8.88
CA ILE A 154 -15.75 -9.08 8.31
C ILE A 154 -17.06 -9.19 7.52
N SER A 155 -17.23 -10.25 6.71
CA SER A 155 -18.47 -10.48 5.95
C SER A 155 -19.71 -10.55 6.86
N LEU A 156 -19.66 -11.33 7.94
CA LEU A 156 -20.82 -11.50 8.83
C LEU A 156 -21.12 -10.22 9.61
N LYS A 157 -20.07 -9.49 10.02
CA LYS A 157 -20.20 -8.17 10.63
C LYS A 157 -20.88 -7.19 9.67
N ASN A 158 -20.43 -7.13 8.41
CA ASN A 158 -21.04 -6.29 7.39
C ASN A 158 -22.51 -6.69 7.14
N ILE A 159 -22.84 -7.98 7.05
CA ILE A 159 -24.24 -8.43 6.88
C ILE A 159 -25.11 -7.96 8.05
N LYS A 160 -24.63 -8.12 9.28
CA LYS A 160 -25.31 -7.67 10.50
C LYS A 160 -25.54 -6.16 10.48
N GLU A 161 -24.51 -5.36 10.23
CA GLU A 161 -24.62 -3.90 10.16
C GLU A 161 -25.54 -3.44 9.03
N ARG A 162 -25.46 -4.04 7.84
CA ARG A 162 -26.33 -3.69 6.71
C ARG A 162 -27.79 -4.08 6.95
N TYR A 163 -28.06 -5.13 7.74
CA TYR A 163 -29.42 -5.43 8.18
C TYR A 163 -29.95 -4.37 9.15
N ASN A 164 -29.11 -3.87 10.06
CA ASN A 164 -29.48 -2.74 10.92
C ASN A 164 -29.79 -1.47 10.11
N ASP A 165 -28.97 -1.18 9.09
CA ASP A 165 -29.25 -0.05 8.18
C ASP A 165 -30.64 -0.20 7.53
N ILE A 166 -31.01 -1.41 7.07
CA ILE A 166 -32.34 -1.68 6.49
C ILE A 166 -33.46 -1.47 7.52
N VAL A 167 -33.28 -1.95 8.76
CA VAL A 167 -34.26 -1.81 9.85
C VAL A 167 -34.47 -0.34 10.22
N GLU A 168 -33.42 0.47 10.20
CA GLU A 168 -33.50 1.92 10.47
C GLU A 168 -34.15 2.68 9.31
N TYR A 169 -33.95 2.22 8.07
CA TYR A 169 -34.41 2.91 6.86
C TYR A 169 -35.88 2.66 6.51
N PHE A 170 -36.41 1.47 6.77
CA PHE A 170 -37.77 1.06 6.37
C PHE A 170 -38.73 1.05 7.58
N PRO A 171 -39.52 2.11 7.83
CA PRO A 171 -40.53 2.11 8.87
C PRO A 171 -41.78 1.30 8.47
N ASP A 172 -42.60 0.94 9.47
CA ASP A 172 -43.89 0.29 9.29
C ASP A 172 -44.94 1.25 8.69
N GLY A 173 -45.92 0.73 7.95
CA GLY A 173 -46.95 1.56 7.32
C GLY A 173 -47.99 0.79 6.52
N SER A 174 -49.10 1.45 6.19
CA SER A 174 -50.23 0.89 5.42
C SER A 174 -49.89 0.58 3.96
N THR A 175 -48.80 1.13 3.43
CA THR A 175 -48.30 0.92 2.06
C THR A 175 -47.47 -0.36 1.91
N LEU A 176 -47.06 -0.98 3.02
CA LEU A 176 -46.19 -2.16 3.06
C LEU A 176 -46.63 -3.30 2.12
N PRO A 177 -47.90 -3.78 2.11
CA PRO A 177 -48.30 -4.85 1.21
C PRO A 177 -48.20 -4.48 -0.28
N TYR A 178 -48.45 -3.21 -0.62
CA TYR A 178 -48.33 -2.69 -1.99
C TYR A 178 -46.87 -2.66 -2.44
N PHE A 179 -45.98 -2.20 -1.55
CA PHE A 179 -44.54 -2.17 -1.81
C PHE A 179 -43.97 -3.58 -1.99
N ILE A 180 -44.37 -4.54 -1.14
CA ILE A 180 -43.88 -5.92 -1.26
C ILE A 180 -44.30 -6.55 -2.60
N ASP A 181 -45.56 -6.38 -3.01
CA ASP A 181 -46.02 -6.88 -4.32
C ASP A 181 -45.25 -6.25 -5.48
N TRP A 182 -45.05 -4.92 -5.43
CA TRP A 182 -44.28 -4.21 -6.44
C TRP A 182 -42.82 -4.68 -6.49
N LEU A 183 -42.18 -4.84 -5.32
CA LEU A 183 -40.80 -5.29 -5.22
C LEU A 183 -40.61 -6.66 -5.87
N ILE A 184 -41.52 -7.61 -5.64
CA ILE A 184 -41.34 -8.99 -6.10
C ILE A 184 -41.76 -9.21 -7.55
N ASP A 185 -42.73 -8.44 -8.06
CA ASP A 185 -43.34 -8.63 -9.38
C ASP A 185 -42.97 -7.55 -10.43
N ASN A 186 -42.48 -6.38 -10.01
CA ASN A 186 -42.15 -5.25 -10.89
C ASN A 186 -40.68 -4.79 -10.80
N VAL A 187 -39.84 -5.41 -9.98
CA VAL A 187 -38.38 -5.16 -9.98
C VAL A 187 -37.66 -6.27 -10.74
N ASP A 188 -36.98 -5.87 -11.81
CA ASP A 188 -36.35 -6.76 -12.78
C ASP A 188 -34.83 -6.76 -12.67
N LEU A 189 -34.23 -7.94 -12.80
CA LEU A 189 -32.80 -8.10 -13.07
C LEU A 189 -32.57 -8.90 -14.34
N VAL A 190 -31.48 -8.61 -15.05
CA VAL A 190 -31.05 -9.40 -16.20
C VAL A 190 -30.17 -10.56 -15.73
N GLU A 191 -30.68 -11.78 -15.85
CA GLU A 191 -29.91 -13.01 -15.64
C GLU A 191 -29.03 -13.28 -16.87
N ILE A 192 -27.72 -13.42 -16.64
CA ILE A 192 -26.75 -13.82 -17.66
C ILE A 192 -26.21 -15.20 -17.31
N ILE A 193 -26.35 -16.15 -18.24
CA ILE A 193 -25.89 -17.52 -18.05
C ILE A 193 -24.52 -17.70 -18.70
N ALA A 194 -23.52 -18.04 -17.88
CA ALA A 194 -22.20 -18.47 -18.34
C ALA A 194 -22.13 -20.01 -18.39
N TYR A 195 -21.65 -20.53 -19.52
CA TYR A 195 -21.56 -21.97 -19.78
C TYR A 195 -20.21 -22.59 -19.40
N SER A 196 -19.25 -21.79 -18.95
CA SER A 196 -17.96 -22.20 -18.40
C SER A 196 -17.44 -21.13 -17.43
N ASP A 197 -16.53 -21.51 -16.53
CA ASP A 197 -15.87 -20.57 -15.61
C ASP A 197 -15.05 -19.50 -16.36
N GLU A 198 -14.45 -19.86 -17.49
CA GLU A 198 -13.69 -18.95 -18.32
C GLU A 198 -14.60 -17.92 -19.02
N ASP A 199 -15.77 -18.34 -19.53
CA ASP A 199 -16.77 -17.45 -20.09
C ASP A 199 -17.34 -16.54 -18.98
N ALA A 200 -17.62 -17.10 -17.79
CA ALA A 200 -18.13 -16.35 -16.65
C ALA A 200 -17.17 -15.25 -16.19
N TYR A 201 -15.89 -15.59 -16.07
CA TYR A 201 -14.83 -14.64 -15.73
C TYR A 201 -14.67 -13.55 -16.80
N THR A 202 -14.75 -13.92 -18.09
CA THR A 202 -14.61 -12.95 -19.19
C THR A 202 -15.79 -11.98 -19.24
N ILE A 203 -17.03 -12.46 -19.07
CA ILE A 203 -18.22 -11.60 -18.99
C ILE A 203 -18.08 -10.64 -17.81
N PHE A 204 -17.71 -11.17 -16.65
CA PHE A 204 -17.47 -10.40 -15.44
C PHE A 204 -16.41 -9.31 -15.61
N GLU A 205 -15.28 -9.62 -16.24
CA GLU A 205 -14.20 -8.66 -16.54
C GLU A 205 -14.71 -7.53 -17.44
N THR A 206 -15.47 -7.87 -18.50
CA THR A 206 -16.02 -6.87 -19.43
C THR A 206 -17.16 -6.02 -18.86
N MET A 207 -17.89 -6.54 -17.86
CA MET A 207 -19.06 -5.88 -17.27
C MET A 207 -18.68 -4.96 -16.08
N ASN A 208 -17.64 -5.33 -15.31
CA ASN A 208 -17.11 -4.53 -14.19
C ASN A 208 -16.31 -3.30 -14.61
N ASP A 209 -15.98 -3.13 -15.89
CA ASP A 209 -15.34 -1.93 -16.43
C ASP A 209 -16.22 -0.65 -16.27
N ARG A 210 -17.43 -0.76 -15.67
CA ARG A 210 -18.42 0.32 -15.51
C ARG A 210 -19.06 0.49 -14.11
N GLY A 211 -18.67 -0.26 -13.07
CA GLY A 211 -19.21 -0.09 -11.70
C GLY A 211 -18.45 -0.88 -10.63
N MET A 212 -18.30 -0.32 -9.41
CA MET A 212 -17.54 -0.81 -8.24
C MET A 212 -16.52 -1.94 -8.54
N SER A 213 -15.36 -1.54 -9.07
CA SER A 213 -14.28 -2.42 -9.50
C SER A 213 -13.86 -3.40 -8.40
N LEU A 214 -13.77 -4.70 -8.72
CA LEU A 214 -12.95 -5.61 -7.91
C LEU A 214 -11.51 -5.12 -7.89
N SER A 215 -10.83 -5.34 -6.78
CA SER A 215 -9.41 -5.01 -6.74
C SER A 215 -8.65 -5.95 -7.69
N PRO A 216 -7.58 -5.46 -8.34
CA PRO A 216 -6.65 -6.32 -9.07
C PRO A 216 -6.16 -7.52 -8.25
N THR A 217 -6.05 -7.37 -6.93
CA THR A 217 -5.72 -8.43 -5.98
C THR A 217 -6.78 -9.54 -5.98
N ASP A 218 -8.06 -9.18 -5.87
CA ASP A 218 -9.18 -10.13 -5.89
C ASP A 218 -9.26 -10.88 -7.23
N MET A 219 -9.06 -10.16 -8.34
CA MET A 219 -9.06 -10.77 -9.67
C MET A 219 -7.92 -11.78 -9.85
N LEU A 220 -6.73 -11.47 -9.31
CA LEU A 220 -5.59 -12.38 -9.31
C LEU A 220 -5.88 -13.62 -8.45
N LYS A 221 -6.45 -13.44 -7.26
CA LYS A 221 -6.88 -14.54 -6.38
C LYS A 221 -7.79 -15.51 -7.12
N GLY A 222 -8.87 -14.97 -7.70
CA GLY A 222 -9.87 -15.76 -8.42
C GLY A 222 -9.25 -16.58 -9.54
N TYR A 223 -8.39 -15.96 -10.35
CA TYR A 223 -7.66 -16.66 -11.42
C TYR A 223 -6.77 -17.79 -10.88
N LEU A 224 -5.95 -17.52 -9.85
CA LEU A 224 -5.00 -18.51 -9.33
C LEU A 224 -5.71 -19.70 -8.68
N ILE A 225 -6.71 -19.44 -7.82
CA ILE A 225 -7.42 -20.49 -7.08
C ILE A 225 -8.31 -21.32 -8.01
N ALA A 226 -8.98 -20.69 -9.00
CA ALA A 226 -9.85 -21.42 -9.93
C ALA A 226 -9.08 -22.43 -10.81
N ASN A 227 -7.77 -22.24 -11.00
CA ASN A 227 -6.93 -23.15 -11.77
C ASN A 227 -6.32 -24.30 -10.95
N VAL A 228 -6.50 -24.31 -9.62
CA VAL A 228 -6.21 -25.47 -8.77
C VAL A 228 -7.38 -26.45 -8.93
N THR A 229 -7.14 -27.76 -9.02
CA THR A 229 -8.22 -28.75 -9.25
C THR A 229 -8.61 -29.53 -7.99
N ASP A 230 -7.68 -29.73 -7.08
CA ASP A 230 -7.92 -30.45 -5.82
C ASP A 230 -8.61 -29.54 -4.80
N GLU A 231 -9.74 -29.97 -4.25
CA GLU A 231 -10.56 -29.14 -3.34
C GLU A 231 -9.85 -28.86 -2.01
N THR A 232 -9.06 -29.80 -1.49
CA THR A 232 -8.29 -29.58 -0.25
C THR A 232 -7.18 -28.56 -0.49
N GLN A 233 -6.44 -28.67 -1.59
CA GLN A 233 -5.42 -27.69 -1.99
C GLN A 233 -6.03 -26.31 -2.26
N LYS A 234 -7.22 -26.24 -2.87
CA LYS A 234 -7.94 -24.96 -3.05
C LYS A 234 -8.23 -24.29 -1.72
N GLN A 235 -8.78 -25.04 -0.76
CA GLN A 235 -9.09 -24.51 0.58
C GLN A 235 -7.82 -24.04 1.30
N GLU A 236 -6.76 -24.84 1.28
CA GLU A 236 -5.47 -24.46 1.88
C GLU A 236 -4.87 -23.19 1.24
N ALA A 237 -4.86 -23.12 -0.10
CA ALA A 237 -4.39 -21.94 -0.82
C ALA A 237 -5.24 -20.71 -0.52
N ASN A 238 -6.56 -20.86 -0.38
CA ASN A 238 -7.46 -19.78 -0.01
C ASN A 238 -7.20 -19.24 1.41
N GLU A 239 -6.97 -20.12 2.38
CA GLU A 239 -6.66 -19.73 3.75
C GLU A 239 -5.29 -19.04 3.85
N ILE A 240 -4.27 -19.57 3.16
CA ILE A 240 -2.96 -18.93 3.07
C ILE A 240 -3.10 -17.55 2.43
N TRP A 241 -3.86 -17.44 1.34
CA TRP A 241 -4.10 -16.17 0.68
C TRP A 241 -4.72 -15.16 1.64
N LYS A 242 -5.81 -15.54 2.32
CA LYS A 242 -6.51 -14.68 3.27
C LYS A 242 -5.57 -14.20 4.38
N LYS A 243 -4.77 -15.12 4.96
CA LYS A 243 -3.79 -14.80 6.00
C LYS A 243 -2.73 -13.80 5.50
N GLN A 244 -2.17 -13.99 4.31
CA GLN A 244 -1.13 -13.11 3.78
C GLN A 244 -1.68 -11.73 3.40
N ILE A 245 -2.88 -11.66 2.81
CA ILE A 245 -3.54 -10.39 2.51
C ILE A 245 -3.87 -9.62 3.78
N LEU A 246 -4.39 -10.27 4.82
CA LEU A 246 -4.68 -9.60 6.09
C LEU A 246 -3.43 -8.94 6.69
N LYS A 247 -2.27 -9.63 6.67
CA LYS A 247 -1.00 -9.03 7.11
C LYS A 247 -0.62 -7.78 6.31
N LEU A 248 -0.85 -7.78 5.00
CA LEU A 248 -0.55 -6.63 4.15
C LEU A 248 -1.53 -5.48 4.41
N ILE A 249 -2.82 -5.78 4.62
CA ILE A 249 -3.83 -4.77 4.95
C ILE A 249 -3.59 -4.16 6.35
N ASP A 250 -3.12 -4.95 7.32
CA ASP A 250 -2.77 -4.50 8.66
C ASP A 250 -1.61 -3.47 8.65
N ILE A 251 -0.78 -3.51 7.61
CA ILE A 251 0.24 -2.51 7.35
C ILE A 251 -0.41 -1.21 6.86
N ASP A 252 -1.08 -1.27 5.70
CA ASP A 252 -1.91 -0.22 5.12
C ASP A 252 -2.80 -0.83 4.03
N LYS A 253 -3.99 -0.26 3.80
CA LYS A 253 -4.98 -0.81 2.85
C LYS A 253 -4.46 -0.91 1.42
N GLU A 254 -3.52 -0.06 1.01
CA GLU A 254 -2.95 -0.09 -0.34
C GLU A 254 -1.84 -1.14 -0.51
N GLU A 255 -1.34 -1.73 0.58
CA GLU A 255 -0.15 -2.58 0.54
C GLU A 255 -0.40 -3.95 -0.06
N GLU A 256 -1.64 -4.45 -0.07
CA GLU A 256 -1.97 -5.63 -0.88
C GLU A 256 -1.67 -5.39 -2.37
N PHE A 257 -2.02 -4.23 -2.89
CA PHE A 257 -1.78 -3.85 -4.29
C PHE A 257 -0.30 -3.53 -4.52
N ASN A 258 0.31 -2.74 -3.63
CA ASN A 258 1.71 -2.35 -3.75
C ASN A 258 2.66 -3.56 -3.67
N PHE A 259 2.33 -4.56 -2.85
CA PHE A 259 3.08 -5.81 -2.76
C PHE A 259 3.12 -6.55 -4.11
N PHE A 260 1.96 -6.89 -4.70
CA PHE A 260 1.93 -7.64 -5.97
C PHE A 260 2.59 -6.85 -7.09
N LYS A 261 2.36 -5.54 -7.14
CA LYS A 261 3.05 -4.63 -8.06
C LYS A 261 4.56 -4.69 -7.88
N ALA A 262 5.07 -4.62 -6.66
CA ALA A 262 6.51 -4.63 -6.38
C ALA A 262 7.13 -5.99 -6.70
N TRP A 263 6.54 -7.07 -6.20
CA TRP A 263 7.03 -8.44 -6.37
C TRP A 263 7.05 -8.86 -7.85
N LEU A 264 5.95 -8.68 -8.57
CA LEU A 264 5.87 -9.10 -9.98
C LEU A 264 6.79 -8.28 -10.88
N ARG A 265 6.97 -6.97 -10.60
CA ARG A 265 7.97 -6.14 -11.29
C ARG A 265 9.40 -6.60 -11.01
N ALA A 266 9.68 -6.91 -9.76
CA ALA A 266 11.00 -7.34 -9.30
C ALA A 266 11.44 -8.62 -10.00
N LYS A 267 10.55 -9.63 -10.03
CA LYS A 267 10.89 -10.98 -10.48
C LYS A 267 10.61 -11.24 -11.95
N HIS A 268 9.58 -10.63 -12.53
CA HIS A 268 9.05 -11.10 -13.82
C HIS A 268 9.05 -10.07 -14.95
N ALA A 269 8.97 -8.76 -14.67
CA ALA A 269 8.93 -7.75 -15.74
C ALA A 269 10.17 -7.84 -16.66
N GLN A 270 9.97 -8.05 -17.97
CA GLN A 270 11.07 -8.14 -18.94
C GLN A 270 11.26 -6.88 -19.76
N THR A 271 10.19 -6.11 -19.93
CA THR A 271 10.13 -4.90 -20.73
C THR A 271 9.56 -3.71 -19.96
N ILE A 272 9.99 -2.51 -20.34
CA ILE A 272 9.51 -1.23 -19.82
C ILE A 272 9.15 -0.32 -21.00
N ARG A 273 8.13 0.52 -20.82
CA ARG A 273 7.69 1.46 -21.85
C ARG A 273 8.81 2.41 -22.26
N GLU A 274 8.92 2.63 -23.56
CA GLU A 274 9.84 3.63 -24.12
C GLU A 274 9.43 5.05 -23.72
N ARG A 275 10.42 5.92 -23.48
CA ARG A 275 10.22 7.34 -23.13
C ARG A 275 9.90 8.20 -24.36
N LYS A 276 8.93 7.79 -25.20
CA LYS A 276 8.46 8.54 -26.36
C LYS A 276 6.93 8.69 -26.35
N LYS A 277 6.44 9.82 -26.86
CA LYS A 277 5.00 10.10 -26.99
C LYS A 277 4.34 9.00 -27.84
N GLY A 278 3.21 8.47 -27.37
CA GLY A 278 2.50 7.38 -28.04
C GLY A 278 3.08 5.97 -27.82
N ALA A 279 4.16 5.82 -27.04
CA ALA A 279 4.64 4.48 -26.66
C ALA A 279 3.56 3.74 -25.86
N THR A 280 3.42 2.45 -26.13
CA THR A 280 2.49 1.56 -25.43
C THR A 280 3.09 1.12 -24.10
N ASN A 281 2.23 0.91 -23.10
CA ASN A 281 2.64 0.28 -21.84
C ASN A 281 3.20 -1.13 -22.12
N LYS A 282 4.20 -1.52 -21.32
CA LYS A 282 4.89 -2.81 -21.38
C LYS A 282 4.81 -3.48 -20.00
N ASP A 283 5.53 -4.58 -19.77
CA ASP A 283 5.39 -5.38 -18.54
C ASP A 283 5.43 -4.51 -17.28
N PHE A 284 6.43 -3.65 -17.16
CA PHE A 284 6.61 -2.82 -15.97
C PHE A 284 5.41 -1.91 -15.69
N GLU A 285 4.86 -1.25 -16.71
CA GLU A 285 3.67 -0.39 -16.59
C GLU A 285 2.40 -1.21 -16.37
N ILE A 286 2.20 -2.30 -17.12
CA ILE A 286 1.00 -3.13 -17.05
C ILE A 286 0.89 -3.80 -15.69
N ILE A 287 1.98 -4.37 -15.16
CA ILE A 287 2.03 -4.91 -13.78
C ILE A 287 1.71 -3.80 -12.77
N GLY A 288 2.10 -2.56 -13.06
CA GLY A 288 1.86 -1.40 -12.20
C GLY A 288 0.40 -1.04 -11.99
N THR A 289 -0.50 -1.48 -12.87
CA THR A 289 -1.93 -1.11 -12.87
C THR A 289 -2.86 -2.32 -12.89
N SER A 290 -2.47 -3.39 -13.56
CA SER A 290 -3.34 -4.51 -13.95
C SER A 290 -2.56 -5.84 -13.91
N PHE A 291 -1.87 -6.11 -12.79
CA PHE A 291 -1.03 -7.30 -12.66
C PHE A 291 -1.79 -8.62 -12.80
N HIS A 292 -3.08 -8.68 -12.45
CA HIS A 292 -3.91 -9.88 -12.64
C HIS A 292 -3.98 -10.30 -14.12
N LYS A 293 -4.20 -9.31 -14.99
CA LYS A 293 -4.23 -9.51 -16.44
C LYS A 293 -2.87 -9.92 -16.96
N TRP A 294 -1.81 -9.24 -16.51
CA TRP A 294 -0.44 -9.60 -16.90
C TRP A 294 -0.09 -11.04 -16.50
N VAL A 295 -0.43 -11.49 -15.29
CA VAL A 295 -0.18 -12.86 -14.83
C VAL A 295 -0.94 -13.89 -15.69
N ARG A 296 -2.19 -13.61 -16.04
CA ARG A 296 -3.01 -14.47 -16.92
C ARG A 296 -2.39 -14.60 -18.31
N GLU A 297 -2.00 -13.48 -18.91
CA GLU A 297 -1.41 -13.42 -20.26
C GLU A 297 -0.01 -14.05 -20.31
N ASN A 298 0.75 -13.98 -19.20
CA ASN A 298 2.13 -14.49 -19.10
C ASN A 298 2.24 -15.79 -18.29
N LYS A 299 1.14 -16.55 -18.15
CA LYS A 299 1.10 -17.78 -17.34
C LYS A 299 2.19 -18.79 -17.70
N THR A 300 2.52 -18.92 -18.99
CA THR A 300 3.55 -19.86 -19.46
C THR A 300 4.96 -19.43 -19.05
N GLU A 301 5.24 -18.13 -19.06
CA GLU A 301 6.52 -17.55 -18.61
C GLU A 301 6.69 -17.66 -17.10
N LEU A 302 5.57 -17.58 -16.36
CA LEU A 302 5.52 -17.81 -14.91
C LEU A 302 5.60 -19.29 -14.53
N GLY A 303 5.61 -20.21 -15.50
CA GLY A 303 5.62 -21.65 -15.24
C GLY A 303 4.28 -22.22 -14.79
N LEU A 304 3.18 -21.46 -14.88
CA LEU A 304 1.82 -21.88 -14.51
C LEU A 304 1.19 -22.73 -15.62
N LYS A 305 1.54 -24.03 -15.68
CA LYS A 305 1.14 -24.94 -16.77
C LYS A 305 0.13 -25.99 -16.32
N LYS A 306 0.18 -26.41 -15.06
CA LYS A 306 -0.64 -27.47 -14.46
C LYS A 306 -1.27 -26.98 -13.16
N PRO A 307 -2.36 -27.59 -12.68
CA PRO A 307 -3.05 -27.15 -11.46
C PRO A 307 -2.15 -27.01 -10.22
N ASN A 308 -1.19 -27.93 -10.04
CA ASN A 308 -0.24 -27.87 -8.92
C ASN A 308 0.69 -26.65 -8.98
N ASP A 309 0.98 -26.12 -10.18
CA ASP A 309 1.85 -24.94 -10.33
C ASP A 309 1.16 -23.69 -9.74
N PHE A 310 -0.17 -23.57 -9.90
CA PHE A 310 -0.97 -22.49 -9.29
C PHE A 310 -1.03 -22.62 -7.77
N TYR A 311 -1.17 -23.85 -7.27
CA TYR A 311 -1.12 -24.15 -5.84
C TYR A 311 0.23 -23.73 -5.25
N GLU A 312 1.35 -24.11 -5.87
CA GLU A 312 2.69 -23.73 -5.39
C GLU A 312 2.99 -22.24 -5.54
N PHE A 313 2.46 -21.59 -6.57
CA PHE A 313 2.60 -20.14 -6.74
C PHE A 313 2.01 -19.38 -5.53
N VAL A 314 0.84 -19.82 -5.04
CA VAL A 314 0.19 -19.23 -3.86
C VAL A 314 0.89 -19.66 -2.57
N THR A 315 1.07 -20.97 -2.36
CA THR A 315 1.51 -21.49 -1.06
C THR A 315 2.99 -21.28 -0.80
N LYS A 316 3.83 -21.28 -1.84
CA LYS A 316 5.28 -21.11 -1.72
C LYS A 316 5.71 -19.69 -2.10
N GLN A 317 5.52 -19.30 -3.36
CA GLN A 317 6.13 -18.05 -3.86
C GLN A 317 5.48 -16.80 -3.25
N PHE A 318 4.15 -16.69 -3.32
CA PHE A 318 3.43 -15.56 -2.73
C PHE A 318 3.72 -15.45 -1.24
N THR A 319 3.56 -16.55 -0.48
CA THR A 319 3.89 -16.59 0.96
C THR A 319 5.31 -16.12 1.27
N PHE A 320 6.31 -16.58 0.50
CA PHE A 320 7.71 -16.21 0.74
C PHE A 320 7.93 -14.71 0.49
N TYR A 321 7.53 -14.22 -0.68
CA TYR A 321 7.80 -12.82 -1.05
C TYR A 321 6.95 -11.83 -0.25
N SER A 322 5.73 -12.20 0.19
CA SER A 322 4.93 -11.36 1.09
C SER A 322 5.59 -11.20 2.46
N ASN A 323 6.17 -12.27 3.01
CA ASN A 323 6.92 -12.20 4.28
C ASN A 323 8.18 -11.33 4.15
N VAL A 324 8.92 -11.42 3.04
CA VAL A 324 10.10 -10.56 2.80
C VAL A 324 9.68 -9.10 2.63
N TYR A 325 8.58 -8.85 1.91
CA TYR A 325 8.02 -7.50 1.76
C TYR A 325 7.59 -6.91 3.11
N GLU A 326 6.89 -7.70 3.94
CA GLU A 326 6.51 -7.32 5.30
C GLU A 326 7.75 -6.93 6.13
N LYS A 327 8.84 -7.69 6.04
CA LYS A 327 10.11 -7.38 6.71
C LYS A 327 10.71 -6.05 6.25
N ILE A 328 10.76 -5.81 4.94
CA ILE A 328 11.26 -4.55 4.36
C ILE A 328 10.39 -3.37 4.84
N TRP A 329 9.07 -3.54 4.85
CA TRP A 329 8.16 -2.48 5.27
C TRP A 329 8.34 -2.15 6.76
N LYS A 330 8.40 -3.16 7.63
CA LYS A 330 8.67 -2.98 9.07
C LYS A 330 9.98 -2.23 9.33
N ALA A 331 11.05 -2.59 8.62
CA ALA A 331 12.35 -1.92 8.71
C ALA A 331 12.36 -0.52 8.05
N SER A 332 11.38 -0.20 7.19
CA SER A 332 11.24 1.13 6.59
C SER A 332 10.66 2.14 7.58
N ILE A 333 9.66 1.72 8.36
CA ILE A 333 8.97 2.60 9.32
C ILE A 333 9.59 2.59 10.74
N ASN A 334 10.21 1.46 11.13
CA ASN A 334 10.89 1.32 12.42
C ASN A 334 12.37 1.09 12.18
N PHE A 335 13.21 1.82 12.91
CA PHE A 335 14.66 1.64 12.80
C PHE A 335 15.08 0.26 13.33
N ASP A 336 15.69 -0.52 12.45
CA ASP A 336 16.26 -1.83 12.74
C ASP A 336 17.77 -1.77 12.53
N LYS A 337 18.54 -2.08 13.58
CA LYS A 337 20.02 -2.08 13.55
C LYS A 337 20.58 -3.11 12.58
N GLU A 338 19.84 -4.19 12.30
CA GLU A 338 20.24 -5.21 11.33
C GLU A 338 19.94 -4.78 9.89
N LEU A 339 18.97 -3.89 9.67
CA LEU A 339 18.56 -3.39 8.34
C LEU A 339 18.53 -1.84 8.27
N PRO A 340 19.59 -1.13 8.70
CA PRO A 340 19.53 0.30 8.96
C PRO A 340 19.30 1.12 7.68
N TYR A 341 19.85 0.66 6.56
CA TYR A 341 19.75 1.33 5.26
C TYR A 341 18.31 1.39 4.73
N VAL A 342 17.48 0.41 5.06
CA VAL A 342 16.07 0.39 4.65
C VAL A 342 15.33 1.60 5.22
N TYR A 343 15.58 1.90 6.50
CA TYR A 343 15.03 3.06 7.21
C TYR A 343 15.55 4.38 6.61
N TYR A 344 16.86 4.49 6.37
CA TYR A 344 17.48 5.70 5.80
C TYR A 344 16.89 6.08 4.43
N ASN A 345 16.68 5.09 3.57
CA ASN A 345 16.10 5.29 2.24
C ASN A 345 14.63 5.71 2.31
N TYR A 346 13.87 5.16 3.27
CA TYR A 346 12.46 5.51 3.45
C TYR A 346 12.29 6.99 3.81
N GLN A 347 13.20 7.57 4.61
CA GLN A 347 13.19 9.00 4.92
C GLN A 347 13.34 9.91 3.69
N ASN A 348 13.85 9.39 2.58
CA ASN A 348 14.01 10.11 1.31
C ASN A 348 12.89 9.86 0.30
N ASN A 349 11.80 9.18 0.69
CA ASN A 349 10.63 8.86 -0.16
C ASN A 349 11.00 8.06 -1.43
N PHE A 350 11.98 7.16 -1.35
CA PHE A 350 12.40 6.35 -2.50
C PHE A 350 11.43 5.19 -2.76
N THR A 351 10.44 5.41 -3.63
CA THR A 351 9.31 4.49 -3.86
C THR A 351 9.65 3.18 -4.57
N LEU A 352 10.84 3.07 -5.17
CA LEU A 352 11.30 1.85 -5.85
C LEU A 352 12.16 0.94 -4.95
N GLN A 353 12.24 1.23 -3.65
CA GLN A 353 13.03 0.43 -2.71
C GLN A 353 12.55 -1.04 -2.63
N PRO A 354 11.27 -1.35 -2.34
CA PRO A 354 10.82 -2.73 -2.24
C PRO A 354 11.06 -3.56 -3.52
N PRO A 355 10.67 -3.13 -4.73
CA PRO A 355 10.90 -3.95 -5.92
C PRO A 355 12.38 -4.15 -6.25
N LEU A 356 13.25 -3.17 -5.96
CA LEU A 356 14.68 -3.33 -6.19
C LEU A 356 15.31 -4.34 -5.21
N ILE A 357 14.93 -4.27 -3.93
CA ILE A 357 15.38 -5.25 -2.93
C ILE A 357 14.89 -6.65 -3.32
N LEU A 358 13.58 -6.82 -3.56
CA LEU A 358 12.97 -8.10 -3.91
C LEU A 358 13.58 -8.73 -5.16
N ALA A 359 14.09 -7.94 -6.11
CA ALA A 359 14.70 -8.48 -7.32
C ALA A 359 15.92 -9.35 -6.98
N SER A 360 16.74 -8.92 -6.02
CA SER A 360 17.95 -9.63 -5.60
C SER A 360 17.71 -10.93 -4.82
N ILE A 361 16.52 -11.08 -4.22
CA ILE A 361 16.18 -12.19 -3.33
C ILE A 361 15.81 -13.43 -4.14
N ASN A 362 16.36 -14.57 -3.73
CA ASN A 362 16.00 -15.89 -4.21
C ASN A 362 15.23 -16.64 -3.10
N SER A 363 14.17 -17.36 -3.47
CA SER A 363 13.36 -18.13 -2.52
C SER A 363 14.09 -19.27 -1.80
N THR A 364 15.29 -19.62 -2.26
CA THR A 364 16.15 -20.62 -1.60
C THR A 364 17.19 -20.02 -0.67
N ASP A 365 17.28 -18.68 -0.56
CA ASP A 365 18.22 -18.01 0.35
C ASP A 365 17.82 -18.26 1.81
N ASP A 366 18.81 -18.49 2.68
CA ASP A 366 18.59 -18.47 4.13
C ASP A 366 18.39 -17.03 4.66
N GLU A 367 17.90 -16.90 5.88
CA GLU A 367 17.59 -15.59 6.47
C GLU A 367 18.81 -14.65 6.58
N LYS A 368 20.00 -15.19 6.86
CA LYS A 368 21.22 -14.38 6.95
C LYS A 368 21.57 -13.82 5.57
N THR A 369 21.49 -14.64 4.54
CA THR A 369 21.72 -14.26 3.14
C THR A 369 20.69 -13.21 2.69
N ILE A 370 19.41 -13.40 3.04
CA ILE A 370 18.35 -12.41 2.74
C ILE A 370 18.68 -11.06 3.38
N ASN A 371 19.03 -11.01 4.66
CA ASN A 371 19.36 -9.74 5.35
C ASN A 371 20.56 -9.04 4.71
N LYS A 372 21.61 -9.78 4.36
CA LYS A 372 22.76 -9.21 3.64
C LYS A 372 22.38 -8.63 2.30
N LYS A 373 21.56 -9.34 1.50
CA LYS A 373 21.06 -8.83 0.21
C LYS A 373 20.22 -7.58 0.37
N ILE A 374 19.32 -7.54 1.37
CA ILE A 374 18.55 -6.35 1.72
C ILE A 374 19.50 -5.17 2.01
N ASN A 375 20.52 -5.38 2.83
CA ASN A 375 21.49 -4.34 3.17
C ASN A 375 22.34 -3.88 1.98
N LEU A 376 22.83 -4.80 1.13
CA LEU A 376 23.60 -4.44 -0.07
C LEU A 376 22.78 -3.54 -1.00
N VAL A 377 21.56 -3.97 -1.35
CA VAL A 377 20.70 -3.18 -2.23
C VAL A 377 20.28 -1.86 -1.58
N SER A 378 20.00 -1.86 -0.28
CA SER A 378 19.60 -0.64 0.44
C SER A 378 20.75 0.35 0.58
N LYS A 379 21.99 -0.10 0.81
CA LYS A 379 23.18 0.75 0.79
C LYS A 379 23.41 1.36 -0.59
N PHE A 380 23.22 0.58 -1.66
CA PHE A 380 23.25 1.11 -3.03
C PHE A 380 22.21 2.22 -3.23
N ILE A 381 20.97 2.02 -2.76
CA ILE A 381 19.91 3.04 -2.87
C ILE A 381 20.30 4.32 -2.12
N GLU A 382 20.85 4.21 -0.91
CA GLU A 382 21.30 5.38 -0.14
C GLU A 382 22.35 6.17 -0.92
N MET A 383 23.38 5.48 -1.43
CA MET A 383 24.44 6.10 -2.23
C MET A 383 23.88 6.73 -3.52
N PHE A 384 22.98 6.04 -4.21
CA PHE A 384 22.30 6.56 -5.40
C PHE A 384 21.51 7.84 -5.11
N ILE A 385 20.79 7.89 -3.98
CA ILE A 385 20.05 9.07 -3.52
C ILE A 385 21.00 10.23 -3.25
N VAL A 386 22.06 9.99 -2.50
CA VAL A 386 23.03 11.01 -2.09
C VAL A 386 23.74 11.59 -3.31
N LEU A 387 24.33 10.74 -4.15
CA LEU A 387 25.07 11.17 -5.34
C LEU A 387 24.18 11.98 -6.28
N ARG A 388 22.95 11.53 -6.55
CA ARG A 388 22.02 12.31 -7.39
C ARG A 388 21.61 13.62 -6.75
N SER A 389 21.32 13.62 -5.44
CA SER A 389 20.84 14.83 -4.75
C SER A 389 21.90 15.92 -4.72
N VAL A 390 23.15 15.59 -4.36
CA VAL A 390 24.24 16.58 -4.32
C VAL A 390 24.60 17.12 -5.70
N ASN A 391 24.37 16.34 -6.76
CA ASN A 391 24.51 16.76 -8.15
C ASN A 391 23.23 17.36 -8.75
N ARG A 392 22.24 17.72 -7.92
CA ARG A 392 20.98 18.38 -8.33
C ARG A 392 20.18 17.59 -9.37
N ARG A 393 20.28 16.26 -9.34
CA ARG A 393 19.53 15.34 -10.21
C ARG A 393 18.25 14.87 -9.51
N THR A 394 17.13 14.91 -10.22
CA THR A 394 15.84 14.51 -9.67
C THR A 394 15.74 13.00 -9.41
N LEU A 395 15.10 12.65 -8.29
CA LEU A 395 14.71 11.30 -7.88
C LEU A 395 13.27 10.94 -8.30
N GLY A 396 12.61 11.80 -9.07
CA GLY A 396 11.25 11.54 -9.56
C GLY A 396 11.18 10.25 -10.37
N TYR A 397 10.07 9.52 -10.26
CA TYR A 397 9.88 8.21 -10.88
C TYR A 397 10.24 8.20 -12.37
N SER A 398 9.82 9.21 -13.13
CA SER A 398 10.09 9.31 -14.58
C SER A 398 11.57 9.42 -14.93
N SER A 399 12.39 9.97 -14.02
CA SER A 399 13.84 10.12 -14.18
C SER A 399 14.56 8.80 -13.97
N ILE A 400 14.19 8.08 -12.90
CA ILE A 400 14.95 6.91 -12.43
C ILE A 400 14.36 5.55 -12.85
N SER A 401 13.11 5.50 -13.32
CA SER A 401 12.41 4.23 -13.56
C SER A 401 13.16 3.26 -14.49
N TYR A 402 13.73 3.77 -15.58
CA TYR A 402 14.45 2.96 -16.56
C TYR A 402 15.76 2.40 -16.02
N SER A 403 16.56 3.24 -15.32
CA SER A 403 17.83 2.81 -14.75
C SER A 403 17.62 1.79 -13.63
N ILE A 404 16.62 2.01 -12.77
CA ILE A 404 16.27 1.09 -11.70
C ILE A 404 15.66 -0.21 -12.25
N PHE A 405 14.83 -0.13 -13.31
CA PHE A 405 14.33 -1.32 -14.00
C PHE A 405 15.45 -2.17 -14.60
N THR A 406 16.41 -1.53 -15.26
CA THR A 406 17.56 -2.23 -15.84
C THR A 406 18.39 -2.88 -14.73
N LEU A 407 18.64 -2.16 -13.63
CA LEU A 407 19.35 -2.72 -12.48
C LEU A 407 18.58 -3.89 -11.84
N MET A 408 17.26 -3.81 -11.69
CA MET A 408 16.45 -4.93 -11.21
C MET A 408 16.69 -6.19 -12.03
N LYS A 409 16.72 -6.09 -13.38
CA LYS A 409 17.05 -7.23 -14.24
C LYS A 409 18.48 -7.74 -14.03
N GLU A 410 19.44 -6.83 -13.89
CA GLU A 410 20.86 -7.16 -13.70
C GLU A 410 21.13 -7.88 -12.38
N ILE A 411 20.37 -7.61 -11.32
CA ILE A 411 20.61 -8.16 -9.97
C ILE A 411 19.76 -9.38 -9.61
N ARG A 412 18.83 -9.77 -10.49
CA ARG A 412 17.88 -10.85 -10.20
C ARG A 412 18.56 -12.14 -9.76
N ASP A 413 18.18 -12.63 -8.59
CA ASP A 413 18.59 -13.93 -8.04
C ASP A 413 20.11 -14.13 -7.90
N LYS A 414 20.92 -13.07 -7.99
CA LYS A 414 22.38 -13.15 -7.85
C LYS A 414 22.78 -13.61 -6.45
N ASN A 415 23.89 -14.34 -6.35
CA ASN A 415 24.53 -14.60 -5.07
C ASN A 415 25.13 -13.29 -4.49
N LEU A 416 25.59 -13.34 -3.24
CA LEU A 416 26.07 -12.14 -2.53
C LEU A 416 27.25 -11.45 -3.21
N ASP A 417 28.24 -12.22 -3.67
CA ASP A 417 29.46 -11.67 -4.27
C ASP A 417 29.15 -11.00 -5.61
N ASP A 418 28.41 -11.68 -6.49
CA ASP A 418 27.99 -11.13 -7.78
C ASP A 418 27.06 -9.92 -7.61
N LEU A 419 26.19 -9.95 -6.61
CA LEU A 419 25.31 -8.81 -6.28
C LEU A 419 26.13 -7.60 -5.84
N ALA A 420 27.03 -7.78 -4.87
CA ALA A 420 27.88 -6.71 -4.37
C ALA A 420 28.72 -6.09 -5.50
N GLU A 421 29.34 -6.92 -6.34
CA GLU A 421 30.15 -6.44 -7.47
C GLU A 421 29.31 -5.67 -8.50
N THR A 422 28.11 -6.15 -8.81
CA THR A 422 27.19 -5.47 -9.74
C THR A 422 26.78 -4.10 -9.22
N LEU A 423 26.46 -3.99 -7.92
CA LEU A 423 26.05 -2.73 -7.30
C LEU A 423 27.21 -1.73 -7.23
N LYS A 424 28.44 -2.17 -6.88
CA LYS A 424 29.65 -1.34 -6.91
C LYS A 424 29.90 -0.79 -8.31
N THR A 425 29.94 -1.67 -9.31
CA THR A 425 30.13 -1.29 -10.72
C THR A 425 29.06 -0.27 -11.17
N LYS A 426 27.82 -0.40 -10.67
CA LYS A 426 26.75 0.54 -11.00
C LYS A 426 27.00 1.93 -10.46
N ILE A 427 27.49 2.06 -9.22
CA ILE A 427 27.87 3.35 -8.63
C ILE A 427 29.08 3.94 -9.37
N GLU A 428 30.11 3.15 -9.64
CA GLU A 428 31.34 3.63 -10.32
C GLU A 428 31.07 4.18 -11.73
N ARG A 429 30.02 3.69 -12.39
CA ARG A 429 29.59 4.15 -13.71
C ARG A 429 28.65 5.36 -13.67
N MET A 430 28.26 5.85 -12.50
CA MET A 430 27.46 7.06 -12.39
C MET A 430 28.29 8.28 -12.78
N GLU A 431 27.66 9.23 -13.47
CA GLU A 431 28.27 10.53 -13.73
C GLU A 431 28.29 11.40 -12.46
N GLU A 432 27.35 11.13 -11.55
CA GLU A 432 27.21 11.88 -10.30
C GLU A 432 28.25 11.43 -9.25
N THR A 433 29.03 12.38 -8.73
CA THR A 433 30.09 12.13 -7.74
C THR A 433 29.93 13.02 -6.49
N LEU A 434 30.71 12.76 -5.44
CA LEU A 434 30.69 13.61 -4.24
C LEU A 434 31.27 15.02 -4.49
N GLU A 435 31.92 15.28 -5.62
CA GLU A 435 32.33 16.63 -6.06
C GLU A 435 31.14 17.61 -6.16
N GLY A 436 29.92 17.08 -6.35
CA GLY A 436 28.71 17.91 -6.31
C GLY A 436 28.53 18.68 -5.00
N LEU A 437 29.16 18.23 -3.91
CA LEU A 437 29.12 18.90 -2.61
C LEU A 437 29.82 20.26 -2.60
N ASP A 438 30.82 20.52 -3.45
CA ASP A 438 31.63 21.74 -3.43
C ASP A 438 30.79 23.02 -3.56
N THR A 439 29.69 22.92 -4.29
CA THR A 439 28.72 24.02 -4.52
C THR A 439 27.31 23.67 -4.03
N PHE A 440 27.15 22.61 -3.25
CA PHE A 440 25.84 22.20 -2.76
C PHE A 440 25.38 23.10 -1.62
N ARG A 441 24.12 23.53 -1.71
CA ARG A 441 23.50 24.42 -0.74
C ARG A 441 22.05 24.03 -0.46
N LEU A 442 21.57 24.43 0.70
CA LEU A 442 20.18 24.38 1.10
C LEU A 442 19.33 25.33 0.25
N HIS A 443 18.15 24.85 -0.13
CA HIS A 443 17.06 25.64 -0.65
C HIS A 443 15.73 24.95 -0.29
N GLN A 444 14.61 25.61 -0.55
CA GLN A 444 13.30 25.14 -0.09
C GLN A 444 12.96 23.69 -0.50
N GLN A 445 13.29 23.30 -1.73
CA GLN A 445 12.92 21.99 -2.28
C GLN A 445 13.81 20.83 -1.78
N ASN A 446 15.05 21.09 -1.36
CA ASN A 446 15.98 20.05 -0.90
C ASN A 446 16.11 19.96 0.62
N ARG A 447 15.37 20.78 1.39
CA ARG A 447 15.43 20.82 2.86
C ARG A 447 15.32 19.43 3.51
N LYS A 448 14.43 18.58 3.02
CA LYS A 448 14.27 17.20 3.53
C LYS A 448 15.54 16.37 3.37
N PHE A 449 16.18 16.48 2.19
CA PHE A 449 17.43 15.79 1.91
C PHE A 449 18.59 16.36 2.75
N VAL A 450 18.72 17.69 2.87
CA VAL A 450 19.77 18.32 3.68
C VAL A 450 19.65 17.90 5.15
N HIS A 451 18.42 17.85 5.69
CA HIS A 451 18.18 17.33 7.03
C HIS A 451 18.66 15.89 7.18
N PHE A 452 18.27 15.00 6.27
CA PHE A 452 18.72 13.62 6.24
C PHE A 452 20.26 13.52 6.17
N PHE A 453 20.88 14.31 5.28
CA PHE A 453 22.32 14.34 5.10
C PHE A 453 23.04 14.74 6.39
N LEU A 454 22.63 15.83 7.04
CA LEU A 454 23.21 16.28 8.30
C LEU A 454 23.01 15.25 9.43
N ALA A 455 21.86 14.58 9.48
CA ALA A 455 21.61 13.51 10.43
C ALA A 455 22.59 12.34 10.25
N ARG A 456 22.86 11.92 9.00
CA ARG A 456 23.83 10.85 8.70
C ARG A 456 25.27 11.26 9.01
N ILE A 457 25.66 12.49 8.71
CA ILE A 457 26.97 13.05 9.09
C ILE A 457 27.12 13.03 10.62
N THR A 458 26.11 13.52 11.34
CA THR A 458 26.12 13.59 12.82
C THR A 458 26.22 12.20 13.42
N GLN A 459 25.40 11.26 12.94
CA GLN A 459 25.41 9.87 13.38
C GLN A 459 26.77 9.21 13.19
N PHE A 460 27.38 9.38 12.01
CA PHE A 460 28.69 8.80 11.72
C PHE A 460 29.76 9.34 12.69
N ILE A 461 29.77 10.65 12.92
CA ILE A 461 30.74 11.28 13.85
C ILE A 461 30.56 10.71 15.26
N GLU A 462 29.33 10.60 15.75
CA GLU A 462 29.02 10.10 17.09
C GLU A 462 29.41 8.62 17.23
N GLU A 463 28.91 7.75 16.34
CA GLU A 463 29.14 6.31 16.41
C GLU A 463 30.64 5.97 16.30
N LYS A 464 31.35 6.62 15.37
CA LYS A 464 32.80 6.39 15.20
C LYS A 464 33.65 7.04 16.29
N SER A 465 33.09 7.97 17.06
CA SER A 465 33.70 8.51 18.28
C SER A 465 33.31 7.75 19.55
N GLY A 466 32.58 6.63 19.43
CA GLY A 466 32.16 5.78 20.55
C GLY A 466 30.97 6.34 21.33
N ILE A 467 30.17 7.22 20.74
CA ILE A 467 28.94 7.77 21.30
C ILE A 467 27.75 7.02 20.69
N ASP A 468 26.82 6.56 21.51
CA ASP A 468 25.55 6.01 21.04
C ASP A 468 24.73 7.14 20.38
N SER A 469 24.57 7.05 19.06
CA SER A 469 23.78 8.03 18.31
C SER A 469 22.30 7.65 18.24
N ASP A 470 21.42 8.63 18.39
CA ASP A 470 19.97 8.46 18.27
C ASP A 470 19.48 8.98 16.91
N ILE A 471 19.72 8.18 15.86
CA ILE A 471 19.32 8.52 14.49
C ILE A 471 17.80 8.69 14.35
N VAL A 472 17.02 7.96 15.14
CA VAL A 472 15.55 8.07 15.15
C VAL A 472 15.16 9.47 15.62
N ARG A 473 15.80 9.99 16.68
CA ARG A 473 15.57 11.37 17.13
C ARG A 473 15.99 12.41 16.11
N TYR A 474 17.08 12.19 15.37
CA TYR A 474 17.51 13.13 14.34
C TYR A 474 16.55 13.18 13.15
N LEU A 475 15.95 12.04 12.75
CA LEU A 475 15.10 11.95 11.57
C LEU A 475 13.59 12.09 11.86
N SER A 476 13.14 11.85 13.09
CA SER A 476 11.72 11.89 13.45
C SER A 476 11.17 13.32 13.58
N LYS A 477 9.96 13.51 13.05
CA LYS A 477 9.16 14.74 13.20
C LYS A 477 8.04 14.62 14.23
N GLU A 478 7.80 13.42 14.75
CA GLU A 478 6.65 13.09 15.61
C GLU A 478 7.01 13.12 17.10
N ILE A 479 8.24 13.50 17.42
CA ILE A 479 8.72 13.61 18.81
C ILE A 479 8.55 15.04 19.34
N LYS A 480 8.48 15.15 20.68
CA LYS A 480 8.53 16.43 21.36
C LYS A 480 9.91 17.06 21.13
N ASN A 481 9.93 18.26 20.55
CA ASN A 481 11.14 19.00 20.18
C ASN A 481 12.02 18.27 19.14
N PRO A 482 11.55 18.17 17.88
CA PRO A 482 12.30 17.52 16.80
C PRO A 482 13.58 18.28 16.46
N SER A 483 14.52 17.60 15.82
CA SER A 483 15.72 18.27 15.32
C SER A 483 15.38 19.13 14.11
N GLU A 484 16.05 20.27 13.95
CA GLU A 484 15.87 21.23 12.88
C GLU A 484 17.23 21.66 12.34
N ILE A 485 17.25 22.11 11.08
CA ILE A 485 18.45 22.70 10.49
C ILE A 485 18.68 24.07 11.16
N GLU A 486 19.84 24.21 11.79
CA GLU A 486 20.36 25.47 12.32
C GLU A 486 21.40 26.02 11.35
N HIS A 487 21.35 27.33 11.12
CA HIS A 487 22.41 28.08 10.45
C HIS A 487 23.35 28.65 11.50
N ILE A 488 24.66 28.52 11.30
CA ILE A 488 25.63 29.06 12.23
C ILE A 488 25.64 30.58 12.13
N TRP A 489 25.65 31.12 10.90
CA TRP A 489 25.40 32.54 10.66
C TRP A 489 23.96 32.96 10.95
N ALA A 490 23.81 34.08 11.65
CA ALA A 490 22.53 34.78 11.79
C ALA A 490 22.06 35.30 10.42
N ASP A 491 20.76 35.46 10.23
CA ASP A 491 20.20 35.97 8.98
C ASP A 491 20.29 37.51 8.91
N LYS A 492 21.52 38.04 8.89
CA LYS A 492 21.81 39.47 9.01
C LYS A 492 22.94 39.90 8.09
N PHE A 493 22.63 40.12 6.81
CA PHE A 493 23.59 40.58 5.81
C PHE A 493 24.41 41.82 6.24
N GLU A 494 23.80 42.75 6.97
CA GLU A 494 24.46 43.96 7.48
C GLU A 494 25.68 43.68 8.37
N GLU A 495 25.72 42.52 9.05
CA GLU A 495 26.83 42.11 9.90
C GLU A 495 28.00 41.49 9.10
N HIS A 496 27.83 41.24 7.79
CA HIS A 496 28.80 40.57 6.91
C HIS A 496 29.25 41.41 5.70
N LYS A 497 29.08 42.74 5.76
CA LYS A 497 29.49 43.67 4.69
C LYS A 497 31.02 43.78 4.52
N ASP A 498 31.81 43.23 5.43
CA ASP A 498 33.26 43.08 5.26
C ASP A 498 33.63 41.95 4.29
N GLU A 499 32.73 40.98 4.07
CA GLU A 499 32.95 39.80 3.22
C GLU A 499 32.12 39.76 1.93
N PHE A 500 31.00 40.50 1.89
CA PHE A 500 30.05 40.48 0.78
C PHE A 500 29.53 41.87 0.41
N ASP A 501 29.53 42.16 -0.89
CA ASP A 501 28.96 43.40 -1.45
C ASP A 501 27.43 43.30 -1.67
N HIS A 502 26.90 42.08 -1.77
CA HIS A 502 25.52 41.80 -2.17
C HIS A 502 24.87 40.71 -1.30
N GLU A 503 23.62 40.95 -0.89
CA GLU A 503 22.82 40.04 -0.06
C GLU A 503 22.67 38.64 -0.68
N GLY A 504 22.56 38.54 -2.00
CA GLY A 504 22.49 37.25 -2.68
C GLY A 504 23.73 36.37 -2.54
N GLU A 505 24.93 36.97 -2.42
CA GLU A 505 26.17 36.20 -2.20
C GLU A 505 26.27 35.71 -0.76
N PHE A 506 25.80 36.53 0.18
CA PHE A 506 25.63 36.15 1.59
C PHE A 506 24.65 34.97 1.72
N ASP A 507 23.47 35.05 1.11
CA ASP A 507 22.47 33.98 1.11
C ASP A 507 23.02 32.68 0.51
N GLU A 508 23.78 32.77 -0.58
CA GLU A 508 24.38 31.59 -1.20
C GLU A 508 25.40 30.92 -0.28
N MET A 509 26.24 31.71 0.41
CA MET A 509 27.24 31.20 1.33
C MET A 509 26.62 30.62 2.61
N ARG A 510 25.69 31.37 3.23
CA ARG A 510 24.94 30.96 4.42
C ARG A 510 24.19 29.65 4.19
N ASN A 511 23.70 29.39 2.98
CA ASN A 511 23.01 28.14 2.69
C ASN A 511 23.95 26.96 2.35
N ARG A 512 25.27 27.12 2.32
CA ARG A 512 26.19 25.98 2.14
C ARG A 512 26.15 25.05 3.34
N LEU A 513 26.33 23.75 3.11
CA LEU A 513 26.30 22.74 4.18
C LEU A 513 27.29 23.04 5.31
N GLY A 514 28.44 23.66 5.02
CA GLY A 514 29.43 24.07 6.01
C GLY A 514 28.91 25.03 7.09
N ASP A 515 27.87 25.81 6.78
CA ASP A 515 27.19 26.70 7.73
C ASP A 515 26.03 26.00 8.48
N LEU A 516 25.71 24.75 8.13
CA LEU A 516 24.52 24.08 8.63
C LEU A 516 24.84 23.02 9.70
N LEU A 517 23.98 22.98 10.70
CA LEU A 517 23.95 22.00 11.78
C LEU A 517 22.55 21.40 11.90
N LEU A 518 22.43 20.30 12.64
CA LEU A 518 21.15 19.71 13.02
C LEU A 518 21.01 19.77 14.54
N LEU A 519 20.09 20.58 15.07
CA LEU A 519 19.94 20.84 16.51
C LEU A 519 18.47 20.75 16.97
N PRO A 520 18.16 20.56 18.25
CA PRO A 520 16.78 20.55 18.74
C PRO A 520 16.04 21.86 18.43
N GLY A 521 14.78 21.80 18.01
CA GLY A 521 13.97 22.98 17.65
C GLY A 521 13.87 24.07 18.73
N ASP A 522 13.85 23.72 20.01
CA ASP A 522 13.85 24.71 21.10
C ASP A 522 15.18 25.46 21.22
N PHE A 523 16.30 24.82 20.88
CA PHE A 523 17.58 25.50 20.72
C PHE A 523 17.50 26.47 19.55
N ASN A 524 17.05 25.98 18.39
CA ASN A 524 16.91 26.78 17.17
C ASN A 524 16.09 28.05 17.44
N LYS A 525 14.91 27.92 18.05
CA LYS A 525 14.05 29.06 18.42
C LYS A 525 14.70 30.08 19.35
N SER A 526 15.62 29.64 20.21
CA SER A 526 16.22 30.49 21.24
C SER A 526 17.45 31.23 20.75
N TYR A 527 18.21 30.65 19.82
CA TYR A 527 19.54 31.14 19.46
C TYR A 527 19.74 31.43 17.95
N SER A 528 18.83 31.05 17.04
CA SER A 528 19.09 31.06 15.58
C SER A 528 19.52 32.42 14.98
N ASP A 529 19.01 33.54 15.48
CA ASP A 529 19.34 34.89 14.98
C ASP A 529 20.47 35.60 15.75
N LEU A 530 21.12 34.90 16.68
CA LEU A 530 22.26 35.45 17.43
C LEU A 530 23.57 35.35 16.63
N PRO A 531 24.51 36.29 16.84
CA PRO A 531 25.87 36.18 16.30
C PRO A 531 26.56 34.88 16.73
N TYR A 532 27.53 34.43 15.92
CA TYR A 532 28.27 33.18 16.17
C TYR A 532 28.92 33.14 17.57
N GLU A 533 29.53 34.24 18.00
CA GLU A 533 30.22 34.34 19.29
C GLU A 533 29.29 34.03 20.48
N ASP A 534 28.02 34.43 20.37
CA ASP A 534 27.00 34.18 21.39
C ASP A 534 26.50 32.73 21.33
N LYS A 535 26.43 32.13 20.13
CA LYS A 535 26.00 30.73 19.93
C LYS A 535 27.06 29.72 20.38
N LEU A 536 28.35 30.03 20.18
CA LEU A 536 29.46 29.09 20.35
C LEU A 536 29.51 28.38 21.72
N PRO A 537 29.36 29.07 22.87
CA PRO A 537 29.32 28.41 24.18
C PRO A 537 28.16 27.41 24.30
N HIS A 538 27.02 27.69 23.69
CA HIS A 538 25.83 26.85 23.76
C HIS A 538 25.93 25.61 22.85
N TYR A 539 26.70 25.68 21.76
CA TYR A 539 26.99 24.51 20.90
C TYR A 539 27.78 23.42 21.63
N PHE A 540 28.57 23.76 22.65
CA PHE A 540 29.33 22.77 23.40
C PHE A 540 28.43 21.70 24.07
N ALA A 541 27.21 22.08 24.46
CA ALA A 541 26.23 21.19 25.07
C ALA A 541 25.42 20.34 24.07
N GLN A 542 25.63 20.53 22.77
CA GLN A 542 24.87 19.85 21.71
C GLN A 542 25.59 18.57 21.22
N ASN A 543 25.12 18.01 20.09
CA ASN A 543 25.74 16.85 19.43
C ASN A 543 27.20 17.10 19.05
N LEU A 544 27.92 16.01 18.79
CA LEU A 544 29.38 16.09 18.61
C LEU A 544 29.81 16.96 17.41
N LEU A 545 28.98 17.03 16.37
CA LEU A 545 29.24 17.89 15.22
C LEU A 545 29.19 19.38 15.60
N ALA A 546 28.15 19.83 16.31
CA ALA A 546 28.06 21.20 16.80
C ALA A 546 29.11 21.49 17.88
N ARG A 547 29.33 20.54 18.80
CA ARG A 547 30.35 20.64 19.86
C ARG A 547 31.75 20.85 19.27
N SER A 548 32.05 20.26 18.11
CA SER A 548 33.36 20.36 17.44
C SER A 548 33.77 21.77 17.03
N LEU A 549 32.84 22.74 17.02
CA LEU A 549 33.15 24.16 16.83
C LEU A 549 33.93 24.75 18.01
N HIS A 550 33.71 24.24 19.23
CA HIS A 550 34.24 24.80 20.45
C HIS A 550 35.59 24.15 20.82
N THR A 551 36.58 24.96 21.23
CA THR A 551 37.94 24.52 21.61
C THR A 551 37.96 23.38 22.63
N ASN A 552 37.14 23.47 23.69
CA ASN A 552 36.99 22.43 24.70
C ASN A 552 36.56 21.05 24.17
N CYS A 553 36.02 20.94 22.95
CA CYS A 553 35.68 19.63 22.36
C CYS A 553 36.91 18.75 22.13
N TYR A 554 38.07 19.38 21.92
CA TYR A 554 39.34 18.71 21.64
C TYR A 554 40.16 18.47 22.91
N GLU A 555 39.75 19.09 24.02
CA GLU A 555 40.39 18.91 25.32
C GLU A 555 39.83 17.67 26.02
N LYS A 556 40.71 16.75 26.43
CA LYS A 556 40.35 15.55 27.21
C LYS A 556 39.26 14.67 26.55
N ASN A 557 39.19 14.65 25.23
CA ASN A 557 38.25 13.83 24.46
C ASN A 557 39.00 12.81 23.57
N PRO A 558 39.65 11.79 24.17
CA PRO A 558 40.57 10.91 23.46
C PRO A 558 39.87 10.05 22.38
N SER A 559 38.59 9.74 22.54
CA SER A 559 37.84 8.98 21.53
C SER A 559 37.60 9.81 20.27
N PHE A 560 37.24 11.08 20.40
CA PHE A 560 37.10 11.99 19.27
C PHE A 560 38.45 12.26 18.59
N SER A 561 39.53 12.49 19.36
CA SER A 561 40.87 12.66 18.79
C SER A 561 41.33 11.42 18.03
N LYS A 562 41.02 10.22 18.53
CA LYS A 562 41.30 8.97 17.83
C LYS A 562 40.51 8.87 16.53
N PHE A 563 39.20 9.17 16.56
CA PHE A 563 38.35 9.19 15.36
C PHE A 563 38.89 10.13 14.28
N ILE A 564 39.26 11.37 14.66
CA ILE A 564 39.84 12.36 13.74
C ILE A 564 41.08 11.79 13.05
N SER A 565 42.00 11.20 13.84
CA SER A 565 43.25 10.64 13.33
C SER A 565 43.06 9.36 12.51
N GLU A 566 42.11 8.50 12.87
CA GLU A 566 41.83 7.23 12.19
C GLU A 566 41.25 7.46 10.78
N TYR A 567 40.39 8.48 10.64
CA TYR A 567 39.71 8.78 9.38
C TYR A 567 40.35 9.93 8.57
N ASP A 568 41.43 10.55 9.08
CA ASP A 568 42.13 11.69 8.48
C ASP A 568 41.20 12.88 8.16
N LEU A 569 40.43 13.30 9.16
CA LEU A 569 39.40 14.34 9.02
C LEU A 569 39.91 15.71 9.52
N PRO A 570 39.78 16.81 8.76
CA PRO A 570 40.33 18.11 9.11
C PRO A 570 39.45 18.88 10.12
N PHE A 571 39.09 18.24 11.24
CA PHE A 571 38.40 18.92 12.33
C PHE A 571 39.30 19.95 13.01
N LYS A 572 38.75 21.12 13.30
CA LYS A 572 39.40 22.17 14.09
C LYS A 572 38.33 23.02 14.81
N PRO A 573 38.65 23.62 15.97
CA PRO A 573 37.77 24.61 16.59
C PRO A 573 37.81 25.92 15.80
N TYR A 574 36.78 26.74 15.99
CA TYR A 574 36.61 28.01 15.30
C TYR A 574 36.27 29.10 16.32
N ASN A 575 37.21 30.01 16.61
CA ASN A 575 36.96 31.12 17.53
C ASN A 575 36.18 32.25 16.85
N GLU A 576 36.41 32.43 15.54
CA GLU A 576 35.63 33.28 14.64
C GLU A 576 35.03 32.39 13.56
N PHE A 577 33.94 32.82 12.94
CA PHE A 577 33.27 32.05 11.89
C PHE A 577 32.92 32.95 10.72
N LYS A 578 33.83 33.00 9.75
CA LYS A 578 33.74 33.79 8.52
C LYS A 578 33.55 32.88 7.31
N LYS A 579 33.55 33.45 6.11
CA LYS A 579 33.36 32.73 4.85
C LYS A 579 34.33 31.55 4.67
N GLU A 580 35.58 31.73 5.10
CA GLU A 580 36.65 30.75 4.97
C GLU A 580 36.39 29.50 5.82
N GLU A 581 35.79 29.68 7.01
CA GLU A 581 35.39 28.59 7.90
C GLU A 581 34.23 27.76 7.35
N ILE A 582 33.25 28.40 6.69
CA ILE A 582 32.17 27.70 5.99
C ILE A 582 32.75 26.80 4.89
N ILE A 583 33.68 27.32 4.09
CA ILE A 583 34.35 26.54 3.04
C ILE A 583 35.13 25.38 3.65
N ALA A 584 35.91 25.62 4.70
CA ALA A 584 36.66 24.56 5.39
C ALA A 584 35.75 23.45 5.93
N ARG A 585 34.58 23.82 6.45
CA ARG A 585 33.58 22.85 6.92
C ARG A 585 32.85 22.12 5.79
N GLN A 586 32.61 22.78 4.65
CA GLN A 586 32.09 22.12 3.46
C GLN A 586 33.03 20.98 3.02
N GLU A 587 34.34 21.25 2.98
CA GLU A 587 35.37 20.25 2.68
C GLU A 587 35.42 19.13 3.73
N LEU A 588 35.29 19.48 5.01
CA LEU A 588 35.17 18.47 6.07
C LEU A 588 33.97 17.55 5.82
N TYR A 589 32.80 18.09 5.46
CA TYR A 589 31.60 17.29 5.19
C TYR A 589 31.78 16.41 3.95
N LYS A 590 32.45 16.91 2.90
CA LYS A 590 32.83 16.09 1.73
C LYS A 590 33.72 14.91 2.13
N LYS A 591 34.76 15.14 2.92
CA LYS A 591 35.64 14.06 3.41
C LYS A 591 34.92 13.05 4.30
N ILE A 592 33.99 13.50 5.15
CA ILE A 592 33.16 12.57 5.95
C ILE A 592 32.26 11.75 5.01
N SER A 593 31.67 12.38 4.00
CA SER A 593 30.82 11.74 3.00
C SER A 593 31.53 10.59 2.28
N GLU A 594 32.80 10.79 1.94
CA GLU A 594 33.65 9.75 1.32
C GLU A 594 33.86 8.52 2.22
N LYS A 595 33.75 8.67 3.55
CA LYS A 595 33.84 7.54 4.50
C LYS A 595 32.50 6.85 4.71
N ILE A 596 31.40 7.59 4.77
CA ILE A 596 30.05 7.04 4.94
C ILE A 596 29.65 6.23 3.70
N TRP A 597 29.87 6.82 2.53
CA TRP A 597 29.46 6.28 1.23
C TRP A 597 30.65 5.69 0.46
N ASP A 598 31.49 4.91 1.17
CA ASP A 598 32.58 4.12 0.58
C ASP A 598 32.05 2.80 -0.02
N LEU A 599 32.60 2.42 -1.17
CA LEU A 599 32.34 1.18 -1.87
C LEU A 599 32.83 -0.06 -1.09
N LYS A 600 33.83 0.08 -0.22
CA LYS A 600 34.32 -1.05 0.62
C LYS A 600 33.22 -1.62 1.53
N GLY A 601 32.24 -0.80 1.92
CA GLY A 601 31.12 -1.26 2.74
C GLY A 601 30.25 -2.33 2.07
N PHE A 602 30.29 -2.47 0.74
CA PHE A 602 29.63 -3.60 0.05
C PHE A 602 30.35 -4.93 0.36
N ASP A 603 31.69 -4.92 0.37
CA ASP A 603 32.47 -6.13 0.65
C ASP A 603 32.33 -6.57 2.12
N GLU A 604 32.23 -5.60 3.04
CA GLU A 604 31.99 -5.85 4.46
C GLU A 604 30.64 -6.56 4.69
N ILE A 605 29.57 -6.09 4.04
CA ILE A 605 28.23 -6.70 4.14
C ILE A 605 28.20 -8.09 3.47
N ALA A 606 28.87 -8.26 2.33
CA ALA A 606 28.89 -9.55 1.64
C ALA A 606 29.61 -10.62 2.48
N LYS A 607 30.77 -10.28 3.06
CA LYS A 607 31.67 -11.22 3.74
C LYS A 607 31.30 -11.51 5.21
N GLY A 608 30.86 -10.51 5.98
CA GLY A 608 30.46 -10.68 7.39
C GLY A 608 29.08 -11.28 7.50
#